data_AF-A0A7S0THH7-F1
#
_entry.id   AF-A0A7S0THH7-F1
#
_cell.length_a   1.000
_cell.length_b   1.000
_cell.length_c   1.000
_cell.angle_alpha   90.00
_cell.angle_beta   90.00
_cell.angle_gamma   90.00
#
_symmetry.space_group_name_H-M   'P 1'
#
loop_
_entity.id
_entity.type
_entity.pdbx_description
1 polymer ?
#
loop_
_entity_poly.entity_id
_entity_poly.type
_entity_poly.pdbx_seq_one_letter_code
_entity_poly.pdbx_strand_id
1 'polypeptide(L)'
;KLRNNIQFPVFPGPYTGDSKEKAQARAWNELVQYERSNPQKLPAEDLRKRVHYTYMLCLSYLPLYPDFWHQCALWHGEIGDLKGEVKVYERALKMLPDCLMLHLALAERLEHRGNIEGAKAVYEGLAEKHAGPMVWIHYMRFARRTDGIGA
;
A
#
# COMPACT_ATOMS: atom_id res chain seq x y z
N LYS A 1 10.18 3.56 24.15
CA LYS A 1 9.99 2.12 24.46
C LYS A 1 9.65 1.32 23.19
N LEU A 2 8.57 1.62 22.45
CA LEU A 2 8.22 0.89 21.22
C LEU A 2 9.30 0.92 20.12
N ARG A 3 9.94 2.07 19.88
CA ARG A 3 11.06 2.19 18.91
C ARG A 3 12.29 1.34 19.25
N ASN A 4 12.47 0.98 20.52
CA ASN A 4 13.62 0.16 20.96
C ASN A 4 13.39 -1.33 20.65
N ASN A 5 12.16 -1.74 20.35
CA ASN A 5 11.81 -3.12 20.01
C ASN A 5 12.01 -3.43 18.52
N ILE A 6 12.24 -2.40 17.72
CA ILE A 6 12.50 -2.54 16.29
C ILE A 6 13.97 -2.91 16.13
N GLN A 7 14.21 -4.11 15.60
CA GLN A 7 15.54 -4.57 15.22
C GLN A 7 15.79 -4.20 13.77
N PHE A 8 16.99 -3.70 13.50
CA PHE A 8 17.40 -3.26 12.17
C PHE A 8 17.94 -4.45 11.38
N PRO A 9 17.26 -4.93 10.33
CA PRO A 9 17.77 -6.05 9.55
C PRO A 9 19.04 -5.62 8.78
N VAL A 10 20.01 -6.52 8.72
CA VAL A 10 21.16 -6.41 7.84
C VAL A 10 20.68 -6.82 6.45
N PHE A 11 20.27 -5.82 5.66
CA PHE A 11 19.70 -5.92 4.31
C PHE A 11 18.23 -6.42 4.25
N PRO A 12 17.33 -5.71 3.55
CA PRO A 12 15.95 -6.16 3.39
C PRO A 12 15.84 -7.30 2.38
N GLY A 13 15.54 -8.51 2.88
CA GLY A 13 15.15 -9.66 2.05
C GLY A 13 13.63 -9.78 1.86
N PRO A 14 13.17 -10.56 0.87
CA PRO A 14 11.75 -10.90 0.74
C PRO A 14 11.30 -11.68 1.98
N TYR A 15 10.02 -11.57 2.35
CA TYR A 15 9.48 -12.21 3.55
C TYR A 15 9.71 -13.73 3.52
N THR A 16 10.48 -14.24 4.47
CA THR A 16 10.81 -15.66 4.60
C THR A 16 9.86 -16.38 5.58
N GLY A 17 9.03 -15.63 6.29
CA GLY A 17 8.09 -16.19 7.26
C GLY A 17 8.70 -16.48 8.62
N ASP A 18 9.94 -16.07 8.85
CA ASP A 18 10.65 -16.24 10.10
C ASP A 18 9.89 -15.58 11.26
N SER A 19 9.97 -16.20 12.44
CA SER A 19 9.33 -15.71 13.66
C SER A 19 9.83 -14.31 14.03
N LYS A 20 11.11 -14.01 13.75
CA LYS A 20 11.70 -12.69 13.97
C LYS A 20 11.14 -11.63 13.03
N GLU A 21 11.01 -11.93 11.73
CA GLU A 21 10.39 -11.03 10.75
C GLU A 21 8.93 -10.73 11.11
N LYS A 22 8.17 -11.76 11.52
CA LYS A 22 6.80 -11.61 12.02
C LYS A 22 6.72 -10.72 13.27
N ALA A 23 7.68 -10.84 14.18
CA ALA A 23 7.75 -9.98 15.35
C ALA A 23 8.09 -8.53 14.96
N GLN A 24 9.00 -8.34 14.00
CA GLN A 24 9.34 -7.01 13.49
C GLN A 24 8.16 -6.34 12.78
N ALA A 25 7.46 -7.05 11.90
CA ALA A 25 6.28 -6.53 11.23
C ALA A 25 5.19 -6.11 12.25
N ARG A 26 4.98 -6.92 13.30
CA ARG A 26 4.07 -6.57 14.40
C ARG A 26 4.51 -5.31 15.15
N ALA A 27 5.80 -5.21 15.50
CA ALA A 27 6.34 -4.03 16.17
C ALA A 27 6.18 -2.75 15.33
N TRP A 28 6.38 -2.84 14.01
CA TRP A 28 6.14 -1.71 13.09
C TRP A 28 4.68 -1.30 13.04
N ASN A 29 3.75 -2.27 12.93
CA ASN A 29 2.32 -1.99 12.98
C ASN A 29 1.91 -1.30 14.29
N GLU A 30 2.39 -1.80 15.43
CA GLU A 30 2.13 -1.18 16.74
C GLU A 30 2.67 0.24 16.82
N LEU A 31 3.88 0.49 16.30
CA LEU A 31 4.45 1.84 16.29
C LEU A 31 3.64 2.80 15.42
N VAL A 32 3.25 2.37 14.22
CA VAL A 32 2.44 3.18 13.30
C VAL A 32 1.09 3.52 13.94
N GLN A 33 0.42 2.52 14.53
CA GLN A 33 -0.86 2.73 15.21
C GLN A 33 -0.71 3.66 16.43
N TYR A 34 0.37 3.51 17.19
CA TYR A 34 0.68 4.39 18.30
C TYR A 34 0.85 5.84 17.84
N GLU A 35 1.66 6.10 16.80
CA GLU A 35 1.83 7.46 16.28
C GLU A 35 0.50 8.01 15.70
N ARG A 36 -0.32 7.17 15.05
CA ARG A 36 -1.66 7.55 14.54
C ARG A 36 -2.66 7.91 15.63
N SER A 37 -2.60 7.26 16.80
CA SER A 37 -3.46 7.56 17.95
C SER A 37 -3.21 8.94 18.58
N ASN A 38 -2.18 9.64 18.12
CA ASN A 38 -1.79 10.98 18.56
C ASN A 38 -1.73 11.13 20.10
N PRO A 39 -0.97 10.28 20.81
CA PRO A 39 -0.87 10.34 22.28
C PRO A 39 -0.26 11.65 22.77
N GLN A 40 0.53 12.32 21.91
CA GLN A 40 1.17 13.61 22.19
C GLN A 40 0.27 14.82 21.91
N LYS A 41 -0.97 14.60 21.43
CA LYS A 41 -1.94 15.65 21.07
C LYS A 41 -1.34 16.73 20.17
N LEU A 42 -0.55 16.30 19.20
CA LEU A 42 0.07 17.17 18.22
C LEU A 42 -0.99 17.82 17.32
N PRO A 43 -0.71 19.03 16.79
CA PRO A 43 -1.50 19.61 15.71
C PRO A 43 -1.58 18.67 14.50
N ALA A 44 -2.66 18.78 13.72
CA ALA A 44 -2.92 17.87 12.61
C ALA A 44 -1.79 17.81 11.57
N GLU A 45 -1.15 18.95 11.27
CA GLU A 45 -0.04 18.99 10.31
C GLU A 45 1.20 18.24 10.82
N ASP A 46 1.56 18.43 12.09
CA ASP A 46 2.74 17.80 12.67
C ASP A 46 2.50 16.30 12.89
N LEU A 47 1.28 15.92 13.25
CA LEU A 47 0.85 14.53 13.29
C LEU A 47 1.01 13.87 11.91
N ARG A 48 0.57 14.52 10.83
CA ARG A 48 0.73 14.00 9.46
C ARG A 48 2.20 13.80 9.12
N LYS A 49 3.05 14.80 9.35
CA LYS A 49 4.51 14.68 9.12
C LYS A 49 5.11 13.54 9.92
N ARG A 50 4.70 13.39 11.18
CA ARG A 50 5.19 12.35 12.08
C ARG A 50 4.80 10.94 11.63
N VAL A 51 3.54 10.73 11.28
CA VAL A 51 3.05 9.43 10.81
C VAL A 51 3.67 9.10 9.45
N HIS A 52 3.73 10.05 8.53
CA HIS A 52 4.39 9.88 7.23
C HIS A 52 5.87 9.50 7.39
N TYR A 53 6.60 10.18 8.28
CA TYR A 53 7.99 9.85 8.58
C TYR A 53 8.13 8.42 9.12
N THR A 54 7.26 7.99 10.03
CA THR A 54 7.25 6.62 10.56
C THR A 54 7.00 5.59 9.47
N TYR A 55 6.07 5.85 8.53
CA TYR A 55 5.87 5.00 7.37
C TYR A 55 7.10 4.96 6.46
N MET A 56 7.73 6.10 6.17
CA MET A 56 8.94 6.14 5.34
C MET A 56 10.08 5.34 5.96
N LEU A 57 10.25 5.42 7.28
CA LEU A 57 11.20 4.56 8.00
C LEU A 57 10.82 3.08 7.82
N CYS A 58 9.59 2.70 8.13
CA CYS A 58 9.12 1.33 7.99
C CYS A 58 9.39 0.77 6.59
N LEU A 59 9.06 1.53 5.54
CA LEU A 59 9.25 1.13 4.14
C LEU A 59 10.71 1.11 3.72
N SER A 60 11.60 1.86 4.36
CA SER A 60 13.05 1.77 4.13
C SER A 60 13.63 0.46 4.67
N TYR A 61 13.06 -0.08 5.76
CA TYR A 61 13.50 -1.33 6.36
C TYR A 61 12.77 -2.55 5.79
N LEU A 62 11.51 -2.39 5.40
CA LEU A 62 10.63 -3.45 4.89
C LEU A 62 10.09 -3.11 3.48
N PRO A 63 10.94 -2.77 2.49
CA PRO A 63 10.47 -2.39 1.16
C PRO A 63 9.81 -3.53 0.39
N LEU A 64 10.11 -4.79 0.74
CA LEU A 64 9.58 -5.97 0.06
C LEU A 64 8.30 -6.52 0.69
N TYR A 65 7.64 -5.73 1.54
CA TYR A 65 6.43 -6.12 2.26
C TYR A 65 5.23 -5.30 1.71
N PRO A 66 4.44 -5.86 0.79
CA PRO A 66 3.34 -5.16 0.14
C PRO A 66 2.31 -4.56 1.10
N ASP A 67 2.07 -5.22 2.23
CA ASP A 67 1.06 -4.80 3.21
C ASP A 67 1.37 -3.41 3.78
N PHE A 68 2.64 -3.10 4.05
CA PHE A 68 3.03 -1.79 4.58
C PHE A 68 2.88 -0.68 3.53
N TRP A 69 3.14 -0.98 2.27
CA TRP A 69 2.89 -0.04 1.16
C TRP A 69 1.40 0.26 1.05
N HIS A 70 0.57 -0.79 1.06
CA HIS A 70 -0.88 -0.65 1.00
C HIS A 70 -1.43 0.16 2.18
N GLN A 71 -1.00 -0.14 3.42
CA GLN A 71 -1.41 0.62 4.61
C GLN A 71 -1.00 2.09 4.55
N CYS A 72 0.21 2.39 4.07
CA CYS A 72 0.69 3.77 3.90
C CYS A 72 -0.18 4.52 2.89
N ALA A 73 -0.48 3.88 1.76
CA ALA A 73 -1.32 4.46 0.72
C ALA A 73 -2.76 4.71 1.21
N LEU A 74 -3.35 3.74 1.91
CA LEU A 74 -4.67 3.88 2.54
C LEU A 74 -4.70 5.05 3.54
N TRP A 75 -3.67 5.18 4.37
CA TRP A 75 -3.56 6.31 5.30
C TRP A 75 -3.52 7.66 4.59
N HIS A 76 -2.78 7.78 3.48
CA HIS A 76 -2.80 8.99 2.64
C HIS A 76 -4.22 9.28 2.09
N GLY A 77 -4.96 8.23 1.70
CA GLY A 77 -6.35 8.34 1.29
C GLY A 77 -7.28 8.83 2.41
N GLU A 78 -7.14 8.28 3.62
CA GLU A 78 -7.93 8.66 4.81
C GLU A 78 -7.75 10.13 5.20
N ILE A 79 -6.55 10.67 5.07
CA ILE A 79 -6.28 12.09 5.36
C ILE A 79 -6.64 13.03 4.19
N GLY A 80 -7.16 12.48 3.08
CA GLY A 80 -7.54 13.22 1.88
C GLY A 80 -6.38 13.59 0.94
N ASP A 81 -5.16 13.09 1.19
CA ASP A 81 -4.00 13.29 0.31
C ASP A 81 -4.04 12.31 -0.87
N LEU A 82 -4.93 12.62 -1.82
CA LEU A 82 -5.20 11.73 -2.93
C LEU A 82 -3.99 11.53 -3.85
N LYS A 83 -3.17 12.59 -4.01
CA LYS A 83 -1.94 12.57 -4.80
C LYS A 83 -0.87 11.75 -4.10
N GLY A 84 -0.75 11.87 -2.77
CA GLY A 84 0.16 11.05 -1.97
C GLY A 84 -0.14 9.57 -2.07
N GLU A 85 -1.42 9.18 -1.97
CA GLU A 85 -1.83 7.77 -2.08
C GLU A 85 -1.36 7.13 -3.40
N VAL A 86 -1.60 7.78 -4.54
CA VAL A 86 -1.17 7.27 -5.86
C VAL A 86 0.35 7.19 -5.95
N LYS A 87 1.07 8.23 -5.49
CA LYS A 87 2.54 8.23 -5.46
C LYS A 87 3.12 7.11 -4.61
N VAL A 88 2.47 6.75 -3.50
CA VAL A 88 2.89 5.63 -2.66
C VAL A 88 2.74 4.31 -3.41
N TYR A 89 1.60 4.07 -4.07
CA TYR A 89 1.41 2.89 -4.92
C TYR A 89 2.41 2.84 -6.09
N GLU A 90 2.62 3.94 -6.80
CA GLU A 90 3.62 4.00 -7.88
C GLU A 90 5.03 3.65 -7.38
N ARG A 91 5.41 4.15 -6.20
CA ARG A 91 6.69 3.80 -5.58
C ARG A 91 6.74 2.34 -5.17
N ALA A 92 5.65 1.80 -4.62
CA ALA A 92 5.54 0.40 -4.26
C ALA A 92 5.71 -0.51 -5.49
N LEU A 93 5.07 -0.17 -6.61
CA LEU A 93 5.16 -0.91 -7.88
C LEU A 93 6.54 -0.81 -8.54
N LYS A 94 7.32 0.25 -8.27
CA LYS A 94 8.73 0.30 -8.67
C LYS A 94 9.60 -0.69 -7.89
N MET A 95 9.29 -0.91 -6.61
CA MET A 95 10.02 -1.86 -5.77
C MET A 95 9.56 -3.30 -5.98
N LEU A 96 8.26 -3.50 -6.22
CA LEU A 96 7.58 -4.78 -6.32
C LEU A 96 6.70 -4.81 -7.60
N PRO A 97 7.31 -4.83 -8.79
CA PRO A 97 6.60 -4.69 -10.06
C PRO A 97 5.63 -5.84 -10.36
N ASP A 98 5.92 -7.03 -9.86
CA ASP A 98 5.10 -8.24 -10.09
C ASP A 98 4.07 -8.49 -8.99
N CYS A 99 3.95 -7.59 -8.00
CA CYS A 99 3.00 -7.76 -6.91
C CYS A 99 1.57 -7.43 -7.37
N LEU A 100 0.83 -8.48 -7.75
CA LEU A 100 -0.56 -8.36 -8.20
C LEU A 100 -1.45 -7.62 -7.19
N MET A 101 -1.27 -7.87 -5.89
CA MET A 101 -2.08 -7.23 -4.85
C MET A 101 -1.99 -5.70 -4.92
N LEU A 102 -0.79 -5.14 -5.10
CA LEU A 102 -0.60 -3.69 -5.15
C LEU A 102 -1.21 -3.07 -6.41
N HIS A 103 -1.15 -3.75 -7.55
CA HIS A 103 -1.81 -3.28 -8.77
C HIS A 103 -3.33 -3.30 -8.63
N LEU A 104 -3.90 -4.38 -8.08
CA LEU A 104 -5.34 -4.48 -7.84
C LEU A 104 -5.81 -3.42 -6.84
N ALA A 105 -5.08 -3.22 -5.76
CA ALA A 105 -5.37 -2.18 -4.79
C ALA A 105 -5.35 -0.79 -5.44
N LEU A 106 -4.34 -0.47 -6.26
CA LEU A 106 -4.30 0.80 -6.98
C LEU A 106 -5.52 0.97 -7.91
N ALA A 107 -5.89 -0.07 -8.67
CA ALA A 107 -7.04 -0.02 -9.56
C ALA A 107 -8.36 0.21 -8.81
N GLU A 108 -8.59 -0.49 -7.70
CA GLU A 108 -9.78 -0.30 -6.84
C GLU A 108 -9.82 1.12 -6.25
N ARG A 109 -8.67 1.67 -5.86
CA ARG A 109 -8.57 3.03 -5.33
C ARG A 109 -8.83 4.09 -6.40
N LEU A 110 -8.41 3.87 -7.63
CA LEU A 110 -8.74 4.72 -8.77
C LEU A 110 -10.23 4.65 -9.12
N GLU A 111 -10.81 3.44 -9.14
CA GLU A 111 -12.23 3.19 -9.38
C GLU A 111 -13.11 3.89 -8.32
N HIS A 112 -12.80 3.74 -7.02
CA HIS A 112 -13.55 4.38 -5.93
C HIS A 112 -13.52 5.92 -6.02
N ARG A 113 -12.53 6.48 -6.69
CA ARG A 113 -12.42 7.94 -6.90
C ARG A 113 -13.10 8.41 -8.18
N GLY A 114 -13.74 7.51 -8.92
CA GLY A 114 -14.35 7.80 -10.22
C GLY A 114 -13.36 7.90 -11.37
N ASN A 115 -12.07 7.61 -11.16
CA ASN A 115 -11.09 7.56 -12.25
C ASN A 115 -11.13 6.17 -12.91
N ILE A 116 -12.19 5.94 -13.67
CA ILE A 116 -12.45 4.66 -14.36
C ILE A 116 -11.40 4.41 -15.44
N GLU A 117 -11.00 5.43 -16.20
CA GLU A 117 -9.98 5.32 -17.25
C GLU A 117 -8.63 4.90 -16.66
N GLY A 118 -8.22 5.49 -15.54
CA GLY A 118 -7.00 5.12 -14.85
C GLY A 118 -7.03 3.70 -14.30
N ALA A 119 -8.16 3.27 -13.72
CA ALA A 119 -8.33 1.90 -13.25
C ALA A 119 -8.26 0.90 -14.41
N LYS A 120 -8.90 1.20 -15.54
CA LYS A 120 -8.86 0.39 -16.77
C LYS A 120 -7.43 0.24 -17.29
N ALA A 121 -6.67 1.32 -17.37
CA ALA A 121 -5.26 1.28 -17.81
C ALA A 121 -4.38 0.37 -16.93
N VAL A 122 -4.64 0.32 -15.62
CA VAL A 122 -3.94 -0.60 -14.70
C VAL A 122 -4.30 -2.05 -15.02
N TYR A 123 -5.57 -2.37 -15.23
CA TYR A 123 -6.01 -3.72 -15.58
C TYR A 123 -5.49 -4.19 -16.95
N GLU A 124 -5.50 -3.32 -17.96
CA GLU A 124 -4.96 -3.61 -19.29
C GLU A 124 -3.45 -3.88 -19.22
N GLY A 125 -2.69 -3.02 -18.54
CA GLY A 125 -1.26 -3.23 -18.36
C GLY A 125 -0.90 -4.48 -17.55
N LEU A 126 -1.75 -4.88 -16.60
CA LEU A 126 -1.64 -6.15 -15.90
C LEU A 126 -1.91 -7.34 -16.83
N ALA A 127 -2.96 -7.27 -17.65
CA ALA A 127 -3.35 -8.34 -18.56
C ALA A 127 -2.30 -8.59 -19.66
N GLU A 128 -1.63 -7.53 -20.12
CA GLU A 128 -0.51 -7.62 -21.07
C GLU A 128 0.72 -8.31 -20.46
N LYS A 129 1.11 -7.91 -19.24
CA LYS A 129 2.31 -8.44 -18.58
C LYS A 129 2.11 -9.85 -18.02
N HIS A 130 0.96 -10.06 -17.41
CA HIS A 130 0.65 -11.26 -16.63
C HIS A 130 -0.80 -11.67 -16.88
N ALA A 131 -1.03 -12.39 -17.99
CA ALA A 131 -2.35 -12.89 -18.41
C ALA A 131 -2.88 -14.06 -17.56
N GLY A 132 -2.76 -13.97 -16.23
CA GLY A 132 -3.24 -14.98 -15.30
C GLY A 132 -4.76 -14.95 -15.11
N PRO A 133 -5.40 -16.09 -14.74
CA PRO A 133 -6.85 -16.14 -14.51
C PRO A 133 -7.35 -15.11 -13.50
N MET A 134 -6.57 -14.85 -12.44
CA MET A 134 -6.93 -13.86 -11.42
C MET A 134 -7.06 -12.44 -12.00
N VAL A 135 -6.14 -12.03 -12.88
CA VAL A 135 -6.20 -10.70 -13.51
C VAL A 135 -7.49 -10.56 -14.31
N TRP A 136 -7.81 -11.55 -15.14
CA TRP A 136 -9.03 -11.57 -15.94
C TRP A 136 -10.30 -11.58 -15.09
N ILE A 137 -10.35 -12.36 -14.01
CA ILE A 137 -11.51 -12.38 -13.09
C ILE A 137 -11.73 -10.99 -12.48
N HIS A 138 -10.68 -10.34 -12.01
CA HIS A 138 -10.79 -9.00 -11.46
C HIS A 138 -11.16 -7.96 -12.53
N TYR A 139 -10.59 -8.08 -13.74
CA TYR A 139 -10.87 -7.16 -14.83
C TYR A 139 -12.32 -7.29 -15.34
N MET A 140 -12.83 -8.52 -15.52
CA MET A 140 -14.24 -8.76 -15.88
C MET A 140 -15.20 -8.21 -14.81
N ARG A 141 -14.86 -8.36 -13.52
CA ARG A 141 -15.65 -7.78 -12.42
C ARG A 141 -15.67 -6.25 -12.48
N PHE A 142 -14.53 -5.63 -12.79
CA PHE A 142 -14.41 -4.19 -12.99
C PHE A 142 -15.26 -3.73 -14.18
N ALA A 143 -15.09 -4.33 -15.36
CA ALA A 143 -15.86 -3.99 -16.57
C ALA A 143 -17.37 -4.09 -16.33
N ARG A 144 -17.82 -5.13 -15.61
CA ARG A 144 -19.24 -5.27 -15.26
C ARG A 144 -19.75 -4.15 -14.34
N ARG A 145 -18.91 -3.59 -13.45
CA ARG A 145 -19.28 -2.47 -12.57
C ARG A 145 -19.33 -1.15 -13.32
N THR A 146 -18.48 -0.95 -14.32
CA THR A 146 -18.35 0.32 -15.04
C THR A 146 -19.25 0.41 -16.27
N ASP A 147 -19.34 -0.68 -17.05
CA ASP A 147 -19.95 -0.69 -18.38
C ASP A 147 -21.34 -1.38 -18.38
N GLY A 148 -21.69 -2.07 -17.28
CA GLY A 148 -22.94 -2.83 -17.16
C GLY A 148 -22.91 -4.16 -17.94
N ILE A 149 -24.04 -4.89 -17.96
CA ILE A 149 -24.16 -6.22 -18.60
C ILE A 149 -24.31 -6.10 -20.14
N GLY A 150 -24.32 -4.88 -20.70
CA GLY A 150 -24.85 -4.60 -22.03
C GLY A 150 -23.86 -4.14 -23.11
N ALA A 151 -22.56 -4.41 -22.98
CA ALA A 151 -21.59 -4.18 -24.06
C ALA A 151 -21.45 -5.41 -24.97
#